data_AF-A0A959CTU0-F1
#
_entry.id   AF-A0A959CTU0-F1
#
_cell.length_a   1.000
_cell.length_b   1.000
_cell.length_c   1.000
_cell.angle_alpha   90.00
_cell.angle_beta   90.00
_cell.angle_gamma   90.00
#
_symmetry.space_group_name_H-M   'P 1'
#
loop_
_entity.id
_entity.type
_entity.pdbx_description
1 polymer ?
#
loop_
_entity_poly.entity_id
_entity_poly.type
_entity_poly.pdbx_seq_one_letter_code
_entity_poly.pdbx_strand_id
1 'polypeptide(L)'
;MQATQKKKEAQGGNQEIPAYLVYEVLEGKPVYYKGYKEVLAKNKTLEDVMGSSGLQAEILSYLLKICYLAIDTRLFRIFTNEIGSHIDKGNNLSNDIAIFDKKALPAEKITRHYPDVPAKIVF
;
A
#
# COMPACT_ATOMS: atom_id res chain seq x y z
N MET A 1 -29.95 32.03 7.77
CA MET A 1 -29.93 30.70 8.42
C MET A 1 -29.35 29.70 7.43
N GLN A 2 -28.14 29.20 7.66
CA GLN A 2 -27.67 27.89 7.21
C GLN A 2 -26.52 27.50 8.14
N ALA A 3 -26.65 26.32 8.75
CA ALA A 3 -25.93 25.92 9.94
C ALA A 3 -24.54 25.36 9.62
N THR A 4 -23.53 25.93 10.25
CA THR A 4 -22.16 25.41 10.30
C THR A 4 -22.15 24.07 11.03
N GLN A 5 -21.92 22.97 10.34
CA GLN A 5 -21.68 21.67 10.99
C GLN A 5 -20.29 21.67 11.65
N LYS A 6 -20.28 21.81 12.98
CA LYS A 6 -19.10 21.56 13.81
C LYS A 6 -18.69 20.09 13.69
N LYS A 7 -17.45 19.82 13.25
CA LYS A 7 -16.77 18.54 13.47
C LYS A 7 -16.81 18.24 14.97
N LYS A 8 -17.46 17.15 15.36
CA LYS A 8 -17.35 16.60 16.71
C LYS A 8 -15.93 16.07 16.87
N GLU A 9 -15.12 16.80 17.63
CA GLU A 9 -13.89 16.23 18.20
C GLU A 9 -14.30 15.03 19.06
N ALA A 10 -13.77 13.86 18.71
CA ALA A 10 -14.02 12.64 19.46
C ALA A 10 -13.48 12.81 20.88
N GLN A 11 -14.40 12.84 21.84
CA GLN A 11 -14.12 12.95 23.26
C GLN A 11 -13.24 11.78 23.70
N GLY A 12 -12.08 12.11 24.27
CA GLY A 12 -11.12 11.14 24.81
C GLY A 12 -11.68 10.44 26.03
N GLY A 13 -12.36 9.31 25.80
CA GLY A 13 -12.46 8.25 26.80
C GLY A 13 -11.12 7.52 26.87
N ASN A 14 -10.71 7.16 28.08
CA ASN A 14 -9.50 6.39 28.37
C ASN A 14 -9.64 4.94 27.84
N GLN A 15 -9.79 4.80 26.52
CA GLN A 15 -9.92 3.52 25.86
C GLN A 15 -8.50 3.00 25.62
N GLU A 16 -8.15 1.98 26.39
CA GLU A 16 -6.87 1.29 26.28
C GLU A 16 -6.71 0.80 24.83
N ILE A 17 -5.74 1.37 24.11
CA ILE A 17 -5.53 1.02 22.70
C ILE A 17 -5.03 -0.43 22.67
N PRO A 18 -5.70 -1.34 21.92
CA PRO A 18 -5.29 -2.73 21.86
C PRO A 18 -3.81 -2.91 21.47
N ALA A 19 -3.13 -3.81 22.16
CA ALA A 19 -1.69 -4.05 21.97
C ALA A 19 -1.33 -4.45 20.53
N TYR A 20 -2.25 -5.06 19.78
CA TYR A 20 -2.03 -5.44 18.38
C TYR A 20 -1.87 -4.22 17.44
N LEU A 21 -2.21 -3.01 17.87
CA LEU A 21 -2.02 -1.77 17.11
C LEU A 21 -0.67 -1.09 17.38
N VAL A 22 0.14 -1.64 18.29
CA VAL A 22 1.50 -1.17 18.55
C VAL A 22 2.39 -1.63 17.41
N TYR A 23 2.98 -0.67 16.71
CA TYR A 23 3.94 -0.92 15.64
C TYR A 23 5.33 -1.20 16.21
N GLU A 24 5.78 -0.36 17.15
CA GLU A 24 7.06 -0.49 17.82
C GLU A 24 6.97 0.06 19.26
N VAL A 25 7.94 -0.29 20.10
CA VAL A 25 8.07 0.27 21.45
C VAL A 25 9.40 1.01 21.54
N LEU A 26 9.35 2.33 21.68
CA LEU A 26 10.54 3.18 21.81
C LEU A 26 10.58 3.75 23.22
N GLU A 27 11.69 3.50 23.93
CA GLU A 27 11.87 3.95 25.33
C GLU A 27 10.73 3.51 26.27
N GLY A 28 10.19 2.30 26.05
CA GLY A 28 9.06 1.77 26.82
C GLY A 28 7.71 2.41 26.49
N LYS A 29 7.64 3.31 25.50
CA LYS A 29 6.39 3.92 25.03
C LYS A 29 5.93 3.25 23.74
N PRO A 30 4.65 2.85 23.64
CA PRO A 30 4.12 2.31 22.39
C PRO A 30 4.05 3.39 21.32
N VAL A 31 4.54 3.05 20.13
CA VAL A 31 4.34 3.78 18.88
C VAL A 31 3.38 2.94 18.05
N TYR A 32 2.28 3.54 17.62
CA TYR A 32 1.19 2.83 16.94
C TYR A 32 1.34 2.90 15.41
N TYR A 33 0.75 1.93 14.70
CA TYR A 33 0.71 1.94 13.23
C TYR A 33 0.11 3.25 12.70
N LYS A 34 0.68 3.77 11.61
CA LYS A 34 0.08 4.90 10.90
C LYS A 34 -1.31 4.49 10.39
N GLY A 35 -2.36 5.14 10.90
CA GLY A 35 -3.74 4.80 10.59
C GLY A 35 -4.47 3.95 11.63
N TYR A 36 -3.87 3.71 12.81
CA TYR A 36 -4.50 2.88 13.86
C TYR A 36 -5.86 3.44 14.34
N LYS A 37 -6.08 4.76 14.26
CA LYS A 37 -7.35 5.39 14.67
C LYS A 37 -8.48 5.00 13.73
N GLU A 38 -8.19 4.84 12.46
CA GLU A 38 -9.11 4.39 11.43
C GLU A 38 -9.46 2.91 11.63
N VAL A 39 -8.53 2.10 12.13
CA VAL A 39 -8.79 0.71 12.55
C VAL A 39 -9.73 0.67 13.76
N LEU A 40 -9.48 1.51 14.77
CA LEU A 40 -10.39 1.66 15.93
C LEU A 40 -11.80 2.12 15.50
N ALA A 41 -11.88 2.98 14.49
CA ALA A 41 -13.13 3.45 13.91
C ALA A 41 -13.79 2.43 12.95
N LYS A 42 -13.19 1.25 12.74
CA LYS A 42 -13.62 0.20 11.79
C LYS A 42 -13.70 0.67 10.33
N ASN A 43 -12.96 1.71 9.99
CA ASN A 43 -12.82 2.21 8.61
C ASN A 43 -11.68 1.52 7.85
N LYS A 44 -10.77 0.86 8.58
CA LYS A 44 -9.65 0.06 8.07
C LYS A 44 -9.53 -1.22 8.87
N THR A 45 -8.93 -2.25 8.26
CA THR A 45 -8.48 -3.45 8.97
C THR A 45 -7.08 -3.24 9.56
N LEU A 46 -6.63 -4.17 10.40
CA LEU A 46 -5.25 -4.16 10.90
C LEU A 46 -4.27 -4.36 9.73
N GLU A 47 -4.63 -5.24 8.81
CA GLU A 47 -3.87 -5.55 7.61
C GLU A 47 -3.68 -4.31 6.71
N ASP A 48 -4.67 -3.42 6.62
CA ASP A 48 -4.61 -2.16 5.85
C ASP A 48 -3.61 -1.12 6.41
N VAL A 49 -3.11 -1.33 7.63
CA VAL A 49 -2.17 -0.41 8.30
C VAL A 49 -0.86 -1.08 8.69
N MET A 50 -0.84 -2.41 8.73
CA MET A 50 0.37 -3.19 8.93
C MET A 50 1.25 -3.15 7.69
N GLY A 51 2.57 -3.10 7.92
CA GLY A 51 3.54 -3.34 6.86
C GLY A 51 3.68 -4.83 6.53
N SER A 52 4.47 -5.13 5.49
CA SER A 52 4.80 -6.50 5.09
C SER A 52 5.41 -7.31 6.24
N SER A 53 4.85 -8.47 6.52
CA SER A 53 5.45 -9.50 7.38
C SER A 53 6.69 -10.13 6.74
N GLY A 54 7.50 -10.82 7.53
CA GLY A 54 8.65 -11.57 7.03
C GLY A 54 8.26 -12.68 6.05
N LEU A 55 7.11 -13.33 6.26
CA LEU A 55 6.61 -14.36 5.33
C LEU A 55 6.19 -13.75 3.99
N GLN A 56 5.45 -12.64 4.01
CA GLN A 56 5.09 -11.91 2.79
C GLN A 56 6.35 -11.48 2.02
N ALA A 57 7.35 -10.93 2.73
CA ALA A 57 8.61 -10.52 2.13
C ALA A 57 9.38 -11.69 1.51
N GLU A 58 9.41 -12.86 2.17
CA GLU A 58 10.06 -14.05 1.64
C GLU A 58 9.35 -14.55 0.37
N ILE A 59 8.02 -14.60 0.37
CA ILE A 59 7.22 -14.99 -0.80
C ILE A 59 7.48 -14.01 -1.96
N LEU A 60 7.40 -12.70 -1.70
CA LEU A 60 7.71 -11.65 -2.66
C LEU A 60 9.12 -11.81 -3.26
N SER A 61 10.11 -12.10 -2.42
CA SER A 61 11.50 -12.32 -2.83
C SER A 61 11.61 -13.49 -3.81
N TYR A 62 10.98 -14.63 -3.52
CA TYR A 62 10.95 -15.78 -4.42
C TYR A 62 10.21 -15.49 -5.73
N LEU A 63 9.05 -14.83 -5.66
CA LEU A 63 8.28 -14.45 -6.85
C LEU A 63 9.06 -13.49 -7.75
N LEU A 64 9.72 -12.49 -7.19
CA LEU A 64 10.58 -11.57 -7.94
C LEU A 64 11.73 -12.33 -8.61
N LYS A 65 12.40 -13.23 -7.88
CA LYS A 65 13.46 -14.08 -8.45
C LYS A 65 12.95 -14.86 -9.66
N ILE A 66 11.79 -15.50 -9.55
CA ILE A 66 11.17 -16.24 -10.66
C ILE A 66 10.86 -15.29 -11.83
N CYS A 67 10.27 -14.13 -11.56
CA CYS A 67 9.93 -13.15 -12.59
C CYS A 67 11.18 -12.67 -13.34
N TYR A 68 12.26 -12.32 -12.64
CA TYR A 68 13.50 -11.87 -13.27
C TYR A 68 14.21 -12.96 -14.08
N LEU A 69 14.01 -14.24 -13.74
CA LEU A 69 14.54 -15.37 -14.51
C LEU A 69 13.67 -15.72 -15.72
N ALA A 70 12.35 -15.57 -15.62
CA ALA A 70 11.40 -16.02 -16.63
C ALA A 70 11.05 -14.94 -17.66
N ILE A 71 11.20 -13.66 -17.32
CA ILE A 71 10.72 -12.54 -18.14
C ILE A 71 11.89 -11.86 -18.84
N ASP A 72 11.73 -11.58 -20.13
CA ASP A 72 12.69 -10.78 -20.88
C ASP A 72 12.63 -9.30 -20.45
N THR A 73 13.52 -8.93 -19.53
CA THR A 73 13.63 -7.56 -19.01
C THR A 73 14.07 -6.54 -20.05
N ARG A 74 14.43 -6.95 -21.28
CA ARG A 74 14.64 -6.02 -22.40
C ARG A 74 13.31 -5.52 -22.94
N LEU A 75 12.26 -6.34 -22.89
CA LEU A 75 10.92 -6.05 -23.41
C LEU A 75 9.96 -5.59 -22.32
N PHE A 76 10.15 -6.04 -21.08
CA PHE A 76 9.23 -5.77 -19.98
C PHE A 76 9.91 -5.02 -18.82
N ARG A 77 9.11 -4.26 -18.06
CA ARG A 77 9.48 -3.69 -16.76
C ARG A 77 8.79 -4.49 -15.67
N ILE A 78 9.51 -4.77 -14.59
CA ILE A 78 8.98 -5.41 -13.38
C ILE A 78 9.06 -4.35 -12.29
N PHE A 79 7.92 -3.93 -11.75
CA PHE A 79 7.80 -3.03 -10.60
C PHE A 79 7.29 -3.78 -9.39
N THR A 80 7.69 -3.34 -8.21
CA THR A 80 7.30 -3.90 -6.91
C THR A 80 7.10 -2.75 -5.91
N ASN A 81 7.06 -3.04 -4.61
CA ASN A 81 6.89 -2.05 -3.55
C ASN A 81 5.54 -1.33 -3.68
N GLU A 82 4.46 -2.12 -3.73
CA GLU A 82 3.09 -1.60 -3.69
C GLU A 82 2.84 -0.58 -4.82
N ILE A 83 3.18 -0.96 -6.05
CA ILE A 83 3.08 -0.06 -7.19
C ILE A 83 1.61 0.25 -7.48
N GLY A 84 1.30 1.54 -7.36
CA GLY A 84 -0.04 2.06 -7.64
C GLY A 84 -0.41 1.92 -9.12
N SER A 85 -1.66 1.56 -9.39
CA SER A 85 -2.24 1.52 -10.74
C SER A 85 -3.57 2.27 -10.73
N HIS A 86 -3.73 3.18 -11.69
CA HIS A 86 -4.97 3.90 -11.92
C HIS A 86 -5.79 3.19 -12.99
N ILE A 87 -6.80 2.42 -12.56
CA ILE A 87 -7.67 1.69 -13.51
C ILE A 87 -8.75 2.63 -14.06
N ASP A 88 -9.38 3.40 -13.16
CA ASP A 88 -10.33 4.45 -13.51
C ASP A 88 -10.49 5.49 -12.39
N LYS A 89 -11.40 6.45 -12.59
CA LYS A 89 -11.69 7.49 -11.60
C LYS A 89 -12.26 6.91 -10.30
N GLY A 90 -11.41 6.88 -9.29
CA GLY A 90 -11.75 6.44 -7.94
C GLY A 90 -11.25 5.03 -7.62
N ASN A 91 -10.85 4.26 -8.64
CA ASN A 91 -10.28 2.93 -8.47
C ASN A 91 -8.77 2.97 -8.67
N ASN A 92 -8.06 3.13 -7.55
CA ASN A 92 -6.60 2.96 -7.49
C ASN A 92 -6.31 1.63 -6.81
N LEU A 93 -5.50 0.80 -7.46
CA LEU A 93 -4.99 -0.42 -6.87
C LEU A 93 -3.54 -0.23 -6.45
N SER A 94 -3.11 -1.01 -5.47
CA SER A 94 -1.71 -1.17 -5.10
C SER A 94 -1.35 -2.63 -5.35
N ASN A 95 -0.31 -2.89 -6.13
CA ASN A 95 0.10 -4.26 -6.46
C ASN A 95 1.47 -4.56 -5.84
N ASP A 96 1.63 -5.75 -5.29
CA ASP A 96 2.90 -6.21 -4.72
C ASP A 96 3.97 -6.30 -5.82
N ILE A 97 3.57 -6.80 -6.99
CA ILE A 97 4.37 -6.83 -8.22
C ILE A 97 3.48 -6.52 -9.42
N ALA A 98 3.96 -5.66 -10.33
CA ALA A 98 3.31 -5.42 -11.62
C ALA A 98 4.31 -5.44 -12.77
N ILE A 99 3.94 -6.10 -13.87
CA ILE A 99 4.78 -6.28 -15.05
C ILE A 99 4.18 -5.52 -16.22
N PHE A 100 4.96 -4.65 -16.85
CA PHE A 100 4.52 -3.78 -17.95
C PHE A 100 5.32 -4.04 -19.23
N ASP A 101 4.66 -3.96 -20.37
CA ASP A 101 5.35 -3.90 -21.67
C ASP A 101 6.05 -2.55 -21.81
N LYS A 102 7.35 -2.52 -22.11
CA LYS A 102 8.11 -1.28 -22.30
C LYS A 102 7.63 -0.46 -23.49
N LYS A 103 6.97 -1.06 -24.48
CA LYS A 103 6.34 -0.32 -25.58
C LYS A 103 5.15 0.51 -25.07
N ALA A 104 4.41 -0.01 -24.10
CA ALA A 104 3.29 0.70 -23.47
C ALA A 104 3.76 1.66 -22.37
N LEU A 105 4.79 1.27 -21.61
CA LEU A 105 5.42 2.07 -20.55
C LEU A 105 6.89 2.36 -20.89
N PRO A 106 7.16 3.25 -21.86
CA PRO A 106 8.52 3.61 -22.25
C PRO A 106 9.18 4.49 -21.18
N ALA A 107 10.47 4.78 -21.34
CA ALA A 107 11.26 5.46 -20.30
C ALA A 107 10.73 6.86 -19.97
N GLU A 108 10.19 7.57 -20.96
CA GLU A 108 9.67 8.92 -20.87
C GLU A 108 8.39 9.00 -20.03
N LYS A 109 7.68 7.88 -19.87
CA LYS A 109 6.49 7.77 -19.03
C LYS A 109 6.81 7.44 -17.56
N ILE A 110 8.08 7.24 -17.21
CA ILE A 110 8.48 7.02 -15.81
C ILE A 110 8.56 8.37 -15.11
N THR A 111 7.51 8.69 -14.34
CA THR A 111 7.36 9.98 -13.65
C THR A 111 7.07 9.77 -12.17
N ARG A 112 6.71 10.85 -11.46
CA ARG A 112 6.28 10.81 -10.06
C ARG A 112 4.82 10.36 -9.89
N HIS A 113 4.10 10.13 -10.98
CA HIS A 113 2.69 9.69 -10.98
C HIS A 113 2.59 8.18 -11.25
N TYR A 114 1.46 7.58 -10.88
CA TYR A 114 1.17 6.18 -11.20
C TYR A 114 1.16 5.94 -12.71
N PRO A 115 1.59 4.75 -13.18
CA PRO A 115 1.45 4.37 -14.57
C PRO A 115 -0.01 4.50 -15.03
N ASP A 116 -0.21 5.16 -16.16
CA ASP A 116 -1.51 5.37 -16.82
C ASP A 116 -1.83 4.28 -17.86
N VAL A 117 -1.04 3.21 -17.86
CA VAL A 117 -1.20 2.05 -18.74
C VAL A 117 -1.38 0.78 -17.90
N PRO A 118 -2.17 -0.20 -18.39
CA PRO A 118 -2.41 -1.42 -17.63
C PRO A 118 -1.14 -2.29 -17.55
N ALA A 119 -0.93 -2.89 -16.39
CA ALA A 119 0.01 -3.99 -16.25
C ALA A 119 -0.47 -5.20 -17.06
N LYS A 120 0.47 -5.97 -17.59
CA LYS A 120 0.21 -7.24 -18.28
C LYS A 120 -0.04 -8.37 -17.29
N ILE A 121 0.65 -8.34 -16.16
CA ILE A 121 0.57 -9.32 -15.08
C ILE A 121 0.69 -8.56 -13.77
N VAL A 122 -0.12 -8.94 -12.78
CA VAL A 122 -0.06 -8.45 -11.40
C VAL A 122 -0.07 -9.63 -10.44
N PHE A 123 0.59 -9.44 -9.29
CA PHE A 123 0.56 -10.33 -8.14
C PHE A 123 0.11 -9.55 -6.92
#